data_AF-A0A2R6N8F9-F1
#
_entry.id   AF-A0A2R6N8F9-F1
#
_cell.length_a   1.000
_cell.length_b   1.000
_cell.length_c   1.000
_cell.angle_alpha   90.00
_cell.angle_beta   90.00
_cell.angle_gamma   90.00
#
_symmetry.space_group_name_H-M   'P 1'
#
loop_
_entity.id
_entity.type
_entity.pdbx_description
1 polymer ?
#
loop_
_entity_poly.entity_id
_entity_poly.type
_entity_poly.pdbx_seq_one_letter_code
_entity_poly.pdbx_strand_id
1 'polypeptide(L)' 'MCPVCDVAYDSVSVHDAGLLVNLLDNERYRRVCFEPIAAADGTPLVRFYHHTHGQATLDR' A
#
# COMPACT_ATOMS: atom_id res chain seq x y z
N MET A 1 3.26 10.94 4.06
CA MET A 1 3.28 10.71 2.59
C MET A 1 3.66 9.26 2.32
N CYS A 2 3.10 8.66 1.28
CA CYS A 2 3.46 7.31 0.84
C CYS A 2 4.86 7.35 0.23
N PRO A 3 5.81 6.52 0.68
CA PRO A 3 7.19 6.56 0.19
C PRO A 3 7.34 6.10 -1.27
N VAL A 4 6.32 5.43 -1.82
CA VAL A 4 6.36 4.90 -3.19
C VAL A 4 5.97 5.95 -4.23
N CYS A 5 5.02 6.83 -3.89
CA CYS A 5 4.37 7.73 -4.86
C CYS A 5 4.25 9.18 -4.39
N ASP A 6 4.71 9.47 -3.17
CA ASP A 6 4.66 10.79 -2.53
C ASP A 6 3.25 11.39 -2.35
N VAL A 7 2.21 10.55 -2.38
CA VAL A 7 0.81 10.93 -2.11
C VAL A 7 0.40 10.53 -0.70
N ALA A 8 -0.52 11.26 -0.06
CA ALA A 8 -1.11 10.85 1.23
C ALA A 8 -1.79 9.48 1.14
N TYR A 9 -1.69 8.67 2.19
CA TYR A 9 -2.37 7.37 2.32
C TYR A 9 -3.29 7.39 3.55
N ASP A 10 -4.29 6.51 3.57
CA ASP A 10 -5.27 6.37 4.65
C ASP A 10 -4.88 5.27 5.65
N SER A 11 -4.29 4.17 5.16
CA SER A 11 -3.97 3.01 6.00
C SER A 11 -2.70 2.29 5.54
N VAL A 12 -2.07 1.57 6.48
CA VAL A 12 -0.89 0.74 6.26
C VAL A 12 -1.14 -0.68 6.77
N SER A 13 -0.78 -1.69 5.98
CA SER A 13 -0.73 -3.10 6.42
C SER A 13 0.60 -3.74 6.05
N VAL A 14 0.99 -4.79 6.76
CA VAL A 14 2.26 -5.50 6.58
C VAL A 14 1.99 -7.00 6.49
N HIS A 15 2.64 -7.67 5.56
CA HIS A 15 2.40 -9.08 5.23
C HIS A 15 3.72 -9.84 5.09
N ASP A 16 3.72 -11.09 5.56
CA ASP A 16 4.86 -12.01 5.60
C ASP A 16 4.67 -13.28 4.74
N ALA A 17 3.54 -13.37 4.03
CA ALA A 17 3.16 -14.53 3.22
C ALA A 17 2.78 -14.13 1.78
N GLY A 18 2.37 -15.12 1.00
CA GLY A 18 1.87 -14.91 -0.36
C GLY A 18 0.69 -13.95 -0.42
N LEU A 19 0.66 -13.09 -1.43
CA LEU A 19 -0.29 -11.99 -1.55
C LEU A 19 -1.24 -12.23 -2.72
N LEU A 20 -2.54 -12.06 -2.47
CA LEU A 20 -3.54 -11.87 -3.52
C LEU A 20 -4.05 -10.44 -3.41
N VAL A 21 -3.84 -9.67 -4.48
CA VAL A 21 -4.25 -8.28 -4.55
C VAL A 21 -5.32 -8.15 -5.61
N ASN A 22 -6.53 -7.79 -5.20
CA ASN A 22 -7.57 -7.32 -6.11
C ASN A 22 -7.76 -5.81 -5.90
N LEU A 23 -7.40 -5.00 -6.90
CA LEU A 23 -7.41 -3.54 -6.80
C LEU A 23 -8.80 -2.92 -6.99
N LEU A 24 -9.80 -3.71 -7.42
CA LEU A 24 -11.02 -3.18 -8.03
C LEU A 24 -12.33 -3.57 -7.33
N ASP A 25 -12.34 -3.79 -6.01
CA ASP A 25 -13.59 -4.17 -5.35
C ASP A 25 -13.78 -3.60 -3.94
N ASN A 26 -13.58 -2.28 -3.77
CA ASN A 26 -14.11 -1.61 -2.58
C ASN A 26 -14.40 -0.12 -2.84
N GLU A 27 -15.46 0.39 -2.19
CA GLU A 27 -15.93 1.78 -2.33
C GLU A 27 -14.98 2.81 -1.68
N ARG A 28 -14.00 2.36 -0.88
CA ARG A 28 -13.19 3.22 -0.02
C ARG A 28 -11.82 3.54 -0.60
N TYR A 29 -11.15 2.56 -1.19
CA TYR A 29 -9.76 2.58 -1.63
C TYR A 29 -9.66 2.32 -3.13
N ARG A 30 -8.92 3.20 -3.81
CA ARG A 30 -8.76 3.17 -5.28
C ARG A 30 -7.40 2.69 -5.75
N ARG A 31 -6.39 2.85 -4.89
CA ARG A 31 -5.00 2.53 -5.20
C ARG A 31 -4.33 1.99 -3.94
N VAL A 32 -3.44 1.02 -4.11
CA VAL A 32 -2.53 0.60 -3.04
C VAL A 32 -1.11 0.53 -3.61
N CYS A 33 -0.16 1.12 -2.90
CA CYS A 33 1.26 1.01 -3.20
C CYS A 33 1.90 -0.05 -2.31
N PHE A 34 2.94 -0.71 -2.81
CA PHE A 34 3.64 -1.78 -2.11
C PHE A 34 5.12 -1.45 -2.00
N GLU A 35 5.71 -1.77 -0.85
CA GLU A 35 7.14 -1.62 -0.59
C GLU A 35 7.68 -2.92 0.01
N PRO A 36 8.70 -3.55 -0.61
CA PRO A 36 9.41 -4.64 0.04
C PRO A 36 10.25 -4.08 1.19
N ILE A 37 10.20 -4.73 2.34
CA ILE A 37 10.95 -4.33 3.53
C ILE A 37 11.60 -5.55 4.18
N ALA A 38 12.56 -5.31 5.06
CA ALA A 38 13.06 -6.31 5.99
C ALA A 38 12.64 -5.95 7.42
N ALA A 39 12.19 -6.94 8.17
CA ALA A 39 12.07 -6.82 9.62
C ALA A 39 13.46 -6.72 10.27
N ALA A 40 13.49 -6.41 11.57
CA ALA A 40 14.75 -6.28 12.32
C ALA A 40 15.57 -7.58 12.35
N ASP A 41 14.91 -8.73 12.24
CA ASP A 41 15.54 -10.06 12.17
C ASP A 41 15.90 -10.49 10.73
N GLY A 42 15.68 -9.62 9.74
CA GLY A 42 15.95 -9.91 8.33
C GLY A 42 14.82 -10.62 7.58
N THR A 43 13.68 -10.91 8.24
CA THR A 43 12.53 -11.52 7.56
C THR A 43 12.01 -10.60 6.46
N PRO A 44 11.85 -11.09 5.21
CA PRO A 44 11.29 -10.29 4.12
C PRO A 44 9.79 -10.10 4.33
N LEU A 45 9.33 -8.85 4.26
CA LEU A 45 7.91 -8.49 4.36
C LEU A 45 7.52 -7.58 3.20
N VAL A 46 6.22 -7.40 3.01
CA VAL A 46 5.68 -6.41 2.08
C VAL A 46 4.74 -5.48 2.84
N ARG A 47 4.99 -4.17 2.73
CA ARG A 47 4.14 -3.14 3.31
C ARG A 47 3.24 -2.52 2.25
N PHE A 48 1.98 -2.36 2.60
CA PHE A 48 0.93 -1.85 1.73
C PHE A 48 0.52 -0.47 2.23
N TYR A 49 0.39 0.49 1.33
CA TYR A 49 -0.10 1.85 1.59
C TYR A 49 -1.41 2.06 0.82
N HIS A 50 -2.54 2.11 1.53
CA HIS A 50 -3.87 2.22 0.94
C HIS A 50 -4.25 3.69 0.73
N HIS A 51 -4.67 4.03 -0.49
CA HIS A 51 -5.12 5.38 -0.86
C HIS A 51 -6.62 5.36 -1.13
N THR A 52 -7.33 6.32 -0.55
CA THR A 52 -8.74 6.53 -0.88
C THR A 52 -8.92 7.05 -2.31
N HIS A 53 -10.15 7.03 -2.80
CA HIS A 53 -10.49 7.61 -4.11
C HIS A 53 -10.03 9.06 -4.27
N GLY A 54 -10.15 9.90 -3.23
CA GLY A 54 -9.73 11.31 -3.27
C GLY A 54 -8.21 11.51 -3.19
N GLN A 55 -7.49 10.60 -2.55
CA GLN A 55 -6.02 10.64 -2.50
C GLN A 55 -5.41 10.15 -3.82
N ALA A 56 -5.96 9.09 -4.41
CA ALA A 56 -5.45 8.49 -5.64
C ALA A 56 -5.66 9.35 -6.90
N THR A 57 -6.53 10.37 -6.87
CA THR A 57 -6.69 11.31 -8.00
C THR A 57 -5.54 12.29 -8.18
N LEU A 58 -4.59 12.34 -7.23
CA LEU A 58 -3.36 13.13 -7.31
C LEU A 58 -2.23 12.36 -8.03
N ASP A 59 -2.56 11.63 -9.09
CA ASP A 59 -1.55 11.00 -9.94
C ASP A 59 -0.79 12.10 -10.70
N ARG A 60 0.55 12.03 -10.66
CA ARG A 60 1.46 12.92 -11.40
C ARG A 60 1.92 12.25 -12.68
#